data_AF-A0A316VH02-F1
#
_entry.id   AF-A0A316VH02-F1
#
_cell.length_a   1.000
_cell.length_b   1.000
_cell.length_c   1.000
_cell.angle_alpha   90.00
_cell.angle_beta   90.00
_cell.angle_gamma   90.00
#
_symmetry.space_group_name_H-M   'P 1'
#
loop_
_entity.id
_entity.type
_entity.pdbx_description
1 polymer ?
#
loop_
_entity_poly.entity_id
_entity_poly.type
_entity_poly.pdbx_seq_one_letter_code
_entity_poly.pdbx_strand_id
1 'polypeptide(L)'
;MFPIRVISFIIFVLMLPFVLGTNVKKAISKTSEHDVIATSDQQEDPSKQISATPNAKSKRAWKTRVRKVQKYKNLEERHDAIRRIDSKYRKQFTREGIEKAKETLRGDELYTFLRRAKRFKESRVTSTQKAKRARKAEKDADTYKPIPSAVQAIDIRAANAAALSQLPRRPSFVQKSDQEPSLSGKQGPSAGMKDQQ
;
A
#
# COMPACT_ATOMS: atom_id res chain seq x y z
N MET A 1 69.26 -11.53 20.01
CA MET A 1 67.95 -11.94 19.44
C MET A 1 66.77 -11.33 20.21
N PHE A 2 66.65 -10.00 20.26
CA PHE A 2 65.54 -9.29 20.92
C PHE A 2 64.63 -8.41 20.04
N PRO A 3 64.92 -8.08 18.76
CA PRO A 3 64.14 -7.05 18.06
C PRO A 3 62.73 -7.54 17.66
N ILE A 4 62.56 -8.84 17.41
CA ILE A 4 61.28 -9.39 16.92
C ILE A 4 60.18 -9.29 18.00
N ARG A 5 60.54 -9.48 19.28
CA ARG A 5 59.58 -9.40 20.39
C ARG A 5 59.13 -7.96 20.65
N VAL A 6 60.02 -6.99 20.47
CA VAL A 6 59.70 -5.56 20.63
C VAL A 6 58.78 -5.08 19.51
N ILE A 7 59.04 -5.48 18.26
CA ILE A 7 58.19 -5.12 17.12
C ILE A 7 56.79 -5.72 17.25
N SER A 8 56.68 -6.99 17.66
CA SER A 8 55.39 -7.63 17.90
C SER A 8 54.58 -6.96 19.01
N PHE A 9 55.25 -6.53 20.08
CA PHE A 9 54.59 -5.82 21.19
C PHE A 9 54.07 -4.43 20.77
N ILE A 10 54.84 -3.68 19.99
CA ILE A 10 54.43 -2.36 19.48
C ILE A 10 53.20 -2.48 18.57
N ILE A 11 53.17 -3.48 17.68
CA ILE A 11 52.02 -3.73 16.80
C ILE A 11 50.79 -4.11 17.62
N PHE A 12 50.95 -4.92 18.67
CA PHE A 12 49.84 -5.33 19.54
C PHE A 12 49.24 -4.14 20.31
N VAL A 13 50.09 -3.25 20.86
CA VAL A 13 49.63 -2.04 21.56
C VAL A 13 48.91 -1.07 20.61
N LEU A 14 49.39 -0.93 19.37
CA LEU A 14 48.74 -0.08 18.35
C LEU A 14 47.38 -0.62 17.90
N MET A 15 47.18 -1.94 17.90
CA MET A 15 45.91 -2.56 17.50
C MET A 15 44.91 -2.66 18.66
N LEU A 16 45.36 -2.58 19.92
CA LEU A 16 44.52 -2.61 21.12
C LEU A 16 43.34 -1.61 21.11
N PRO A 17 43.52 -0.32 20.78
CA PRO A 17 42.40 0.63 20.74
C PRO A 17 41.40 0.34 19.61
N PHE A 18 41.81 -0.35 18.54
CA PHE A 18 40.89 -0.75 17.46
C PHE A 18 40.00 -1.93 17.87
N VAL A 19 40.52 -2.83 18.71
CA VAL A 19 39.77 -4.00 19.19
C VAL A 19 38.89 -3.65 20.40
N LEU A 20 39.34 -2.77 21.29
CA LEU A 20 38.57 -2.36 22.49
C LEU A 20 37.74 -1.06 22.33
N GLY A 21 37.97 -0.26 21.29
CA GLY A 21 37.44 1.10 21.19
C GLY A 21 36.04 1.29 20.57
N THR A 22 35.31 0.25 20.18
CA THR A 22 34.01 0.43 19.49
C THR A 22 32.76 0.16 20.31
N ASN A 23 32.85 -0.24 21.58
CA ASN A 23 31.66 -0.58 22.38
C ASN A 23 31.71 -0.13 23.84
N VAL A 24 32.03 1.14 24.10
CA VAL A 24 31.85 1.74 25.43
C VAL A 24 30.88 2.93 25.38
N LYS A 25 29.62 2.62 25.69
CA LYS A 25 28.72 3.39 26.56
C LYS A 25 28.34 4.81 26.10
N LYS A 26 27.27 4.87 25.32
CA LYS A 26 26.21 5.88 25.48
C LYS A 26 25.26 5.43 26.59
N ALA A 27 25.75 5.44 27.82
CA ALA A 27 24.96 5.23 29.02
C ALA A 27 25.60 6.09 30.10
N ILE A 28 24.95 7.22 30.42
CA ILE A 28 24.90 7.96 31.69
C ILE A 28 24.32 9.35 31.35
N SER A 29 23.03 9.50 31.58
CA SER A 29 22.49 10.63 32.36
C SER A 29 21.13 10.19 32.93
N LYS A 30 21.21 9.25 33.87
CA LYS A 30 20.22 9.11 34.93
C LYS A 30 20.92 9.58 36.22
N THR A 31 20.79 10.86 36.49
CA THR A 31 20.89 11.47 37.82
C THR A 31 19.47 12.00 38.04
N SER A 32 18.60 11.27 38.76
CA SER A 32 18.43 11.40 40.21
C SER A 32 19.28 12.51 40.81
N GLU A 33 18.63 13.65 41.02
CA GLU A 33 18.72 14.50 42.20
C GLU A 33 18.07 15.84 41.83
N HIS A 34 16.85 16.02 42.30
CA HIS A 34 16.51 17.13 43.18
C HIS A 34 15.07 16.94 43.63
N ASP A 35 14.95 16.48 44.88
CA ASP A 35 13.97 17.05 45.80
C ASP A 35 14.11 18.58 45.70
N VAL A 36 13.14 19.21 45.05
CA VAL A 36 12.84 20.63 45.29
C VAL A 36 11.42 20.67 45.78
N ILE A 37 11.36 20.77 47.11
CA ILE A 37 10.31 21.40 47.90
C ILE A 37 9.53 22.40 47.04
N ALA A 38 8.21 22.28 47.09
CA ALA A 38 7.28 23.27 46.59
C ALA A 38 7.57 24.63 47.26
N THR A 39 8.21 25.53 46.53
CA THR A 39 8.16 26.98 46.76
C THR A 39 7.50 27.57 45.52
N SER A 40 6.20 27.82 45.63
CA SER A 40 5.63 29.14 45.95
C SER A 40 5.90 30.16 44.86
N ASP A 41 4.80 30.72 44.38
CA ASP A 41 4.70 31.94 43.57
C ASP A 41 4.92 31.78 42.06
N GLN A 42 4.13 30.89 41.46
CA GLN A 42 3.51 31.22 40.17
C GLN A 42 2.02 31.40 40.37
N GLN A 43 1.63 32.67 40.44
CA GLN A 43 0.27 33.16 40.33
C GLN A 43 -0.29 32.74 38.96
N GLU A 44 -0.84 31.53 38.89
CA GLU A 44 -1.64 31.10 37.75
C GLU A 44 -2.97 31.87 37.78
N ASP A 45 -3.10 32.72 36.78
CA ASP A 45 -4.32 33.40 36.37
C ASP A 45 -5.51 32.38 36.31
N PRO A 46 -6.52 32.47 37.20
CA PRO A 46 -7.58 31.46 37.32
C PRO A 46 -8.52 31.40 36.11
N SER A 47 -8.31 32.26 35.10
CA SER A 47 -9.13 32.34 33.89
C SER A 47 -8.84 31.25 32.84
N LYS A 48 -7.78 30.45 32.99
CA LYS A 48 -7.41 29.38 32.04
C LYS A 48 -7.63 27.95 32.54
N GLN A 49 -8.42 27.77 33.59
CA GLN A 49 -8.84 26.43 34.02
C GLN A 49 -10.04 25.93 33.19
N ILE A 50 -9.90 25.92 31.87
CA ILE A 50 -10.83 25.18 31.02
C ILE A 50 -10.50 23.71 31.24
N SER A 51 -11.31 23.07 32.07
CA SER A 51 -11.32 21.64 32.33
C SER A 51 -11.17 20.88 31.01
N ALA A 52 -9.95 20.44 30.71
CA ALA A 52 -9.70 19.63 29.53
C ALA A 52 -10.55 18.37 29.68
N THR A 53 -11.63 18.31 28.90
CA THR A 53 -12.56 17.18 28.89
C THR A 53 -11.76 15.88 28.82
N PRO A 54 -12.23 14.80 29.45
CA PRO A 54 -11.52 13.50 29.41
C PRO A 54 -11.20 13.07 27.96
N ASN A 55 -12.02 13.50 27.00
CA ASN A 55 -11.83 13.31 25.57
C ASN A 55 -10.61 14.09 25.01
N ALA A 56 -10.38 15.34 25.43
CA ALA A 56 -9.20 16.12 25.03
C ALA A 56 -7.88 15.53 25.58
N LYS A 57 -7.90 15.04 26.82
CA LYS A 57 -6.74 14.34 27.43
C LYS A 57 -6.43 13.03 26.69
N SER A 58 -7.46 12.25 26.34
CA SER A 58 -7.34 11.03 25.52
C SER A 58 -6.74 11.32 24.14
N LYS A 59 -7.25 12.32 23.42
CA LYS A 59 -6.71 12.71 22.10
C LYS A 59 -5.25 13.15 22.17
N ARG A 60 -4.85 13.87 23.23
CA ARG A 60 -3.46 14.28 23.45
C ARG A 60 -2.56 13.09 23.78
N ALA A 61 -3.03 12.14 24.60
CA ALA A 61 -2.32 10.90 24.91
C ALA A 61 -2.18 9.98 23.67
N TRP A 62 -3.21 9.89 22.83
CA TRP A 62 -3.16 9.17 21.57
C TRP A 62 -2.12 9.80 20.61
N LYS A 63 -2.16 11.12 20.42
CA LYS A 63 -1.17 11.83 19.58
C LYS A 63 0.27 11.65 20.08
N THR A 64 0.52 11.68 21.39
CA THR A 64 1.86 11.46 21.93
C THR A 64 2.28 9.99 21.84
N ARG A 65 1.35 9.04 21.96
CA ARG A 65 1.62 7.60 21.74
C ARG A 65 1.97 7.31 20.28
N VAL A 66 1.26 7.91 19.33
CA VAL A 66 1.53 7.78 17.87
C VAL A 66 2.86 8.45 17.50
N ARG A 67 3.20 9.59 18.10
CA ARG A 67 4.50 10.26 17.87
C ARG A 67 5.70 9.50 18.45
N LYS A 68 5.50 8.61 19.42
CA LYS A 68 6.59 7.98 20.20
C LYS A 68 7.32 6.82 19.51
N VAL A 69 6.95 6.39 18.29
CA VAL A 69 7.58 5.21 17.67
C VAL A 69 7.94 5.42 16.19
N GLN A 70 8.46 6.59 15.83
CA GLN A 70 9.06 6.77 14.51
C GLN A 70 10.54 6.35 14.57
N LYS A 71 10.82 5.08 14.20
CA LYS A 71 12.18 4.50 14.25
C LYS A 71 13.16 5.16 13.28
N TYR A 72 12.66 5.71 12.18
CA TYR A 72 13.45 6.38 11.13
C TYR A 72 12.89 7.79 10.93
N LYS A 73 13.76 8.77 10.69
CA LYS A 73 13.38 10.17 10.52
C LYS A 73 12.68 10.40 9.18
N ASN A 74 13.10 9.69 8.14
CA ASN A 74 12.55 9.81 6.80
C ASN A 74 12.43 8.43 6.09
N LEU A 75 11.77 8.42 4.94
CA LEU A 75 11.55 7.20 4.14
C LEU A 75 12.87 6.69 3.53
N GLU A 76 13.77 7.58 3.14
CA GLU A 76 15.07 7.24 2.58
C GLU A 76 15.96 6.47 3.59
N GLU A 77 16.06 6.94 4.83
CA GLU A 77 16.77 6.28 5.94
C GLU A 77 16.18 4.89 6.20
N ARG A 78 14.86 4.74 6.10
CA ARG A 78 14.21 3.43 6.20
C ARG A 78 14.66 2.51 5.06
N HIS A 79 14.68 2.99 3.82
CA HIS A 79 15.14 2.19 2.68
C HIS A 79 16.61 1.82 2.80
N ASP A 80 17.46 2.74 3.26
CA ASP A 80 18.88 2.49 3.48
C ASP A 80 19.14 1.49 4.61
N ALA A 81 18.41 1.60 5.71
CA ALA A 81 18.48 0.63 6.80
C ALA A 81 18.10 -0.77 6.31
N ILE A 82 17.02 -0.88 5.52
CA ILE A 82 16.60 -2.14 4.91
C ILE A 82 17.68 -2.67 3.96
N ARG A 83 18.23 -1.83 3.08
CA ARG A 83 19.31 -2.21 2.13
C ARG A 83 20.55 -2.73 2.85
N ARG A 84 20.98 -2.06 3.92
CA ARG A 84 22.16 -2.47 4.72
C ARG A 84 21.93 -3.82 5.39
N ILE A 85 20.75 -4.02 5.96
CA ILE A 85 20.37 -5.29 6.61
C ILE A 85 20.31 -6.42 5.57
N ASP A 86 19.65 -6.21 4.43
CA ASP A 86 19.56 -7.23 3.36
C ASP A 86 20.95 -7.59 2.82
N SER A 87 21.81 -6.58 2.61
CA SER A 87 23.20 -6.78 2.17
C SER A 87 24.00 -7.64 3.15
N LYS A 88 23.86 -7.39 4.45
CA LYS A 88 24.50 -8.20 5.50
C LYS A 88 24.06 -9.66 5.43
N TYR A 89 22.74 -9.92 5.39
CA TYR A 89 22.22 -11.28 5.32
C TYR A 89 22.60 -11.99 4.02
N ARG A 90 22.62 -11.26 2.90
CA ARG A 90 23.04 -11.80 1.61
C ARG A 90 24.49 -12.29 1.65
N LYS A 91 25.39 -11.58 2.33
CA LYS A 91 26.79 -12.01 2.52
C LYS A 91 26.92 -13.18 3.49
N GLN A 92 26.11 -13.22 4.54
CA GLN A 92 26.15 -14.28 5.56
C GLN A 92 25.62 -15.64 5.06
N PHE A 93 24.59 -15.63 4.21
CA PHE A 93 23.94 -16.85 3.72
C PHE A 93 24.42 -17.30 2.35
N THR A 94 25.62 -16.86 1.94
CA THR A 94 26.36 -17.48 0.84
C THR A 94 26.85 -18.88 1.23
N ARG A 95 27.30 -19.66 0.25
CA ARG A 95 27.85 -20.99 0.50
C ARG A 95 29.02 -20.93 1.48
N GLU A 96 29.98 -20.05 1.22
CA GLU A 96 31.12 -19.79 2.10
C GLU A 96 30.70 -19.33 3.50
N GLY A 97 29.69 -18.45 3.60
CA GLY A 97 29.20 -17.99 4.90
C GLY A 97 28.54 -19.10 5.72
N ILE A 98 27.85 -20.03 5.05
CA ILE A 98 27.27 -21.21 5.70
C ILE A 98 28.37 -22.20 6.13
N GLU A 99 29.40 -22.41 5.31
CA GLU A 99 30.54 -23.27 5.65
C GLU A 99 31.30 -22.72 6.87
N LYS A 100 31.63 -21.42 6.87
CA LYS A 100 32.22 -20.74 8.04
C LYS A 100 31.34 -20.84 9.29
N ALA A 101 30.03 -20.73 9.14
CA ALA A 101 29.10 -20.89 10.26
C ALA A 101 29.08 -22.32 10.81
N LYS A 102 29.23 -23.35 9.98
CA LYS A 102 29.34 -24.75 10.42
C LYS A 102 30.65 -25.03 11.16
N GLU A 103 31.72 -24.34 10.79
CA GLU A 103 33.02 -24.45 11.46
C GLU A 103 33.00 -23.75 12.83
N THR A 104 32.34 -22.59 12.92
CA THR A 104 32.35 -21.72 14.11
C THR A 104 31.22 -21.99 15.11
N LEU A 105 30.02 -22.30 14.63
CA LEU A 105 28.83 -22.54 15.46
C LEU A 105 28.57 -24.04 15.60
N ARG A 106 28.02 -24.46 16.74
CA ARG A 106 27.64 -25.86 17.00
C ARG A 106 26.27 -25.96 17.66
N GLY A 107 25.66 -27.15 17.61
CA GLY A 107 24.39 -27.44 18.27
C GLY A 107 23.23 -26.55 17.81
N ASP A 108 22.49 -26.02 18.78
CA ASP A 108 21.27 -25.23 18.57
C ASP A 108 21.52 -23.90 17.83
N GLU A 109 22.68 -23.28 18.05
CA GLU A 109 23.06 -22.05 17.35
C GLU A 109 23.25 -22.29 15.86
N LEU A 110 23.93 -23.39 15.50
CA LEU A 110 24.08 -23.78 14.12
C LEU A 110 22.72 -24.13 13.50
N TYR A 111 21.87 -24.86 14.22
CA TYR A 111 20.54 -25.21 13.75
C TYR A 111 19.69 -23.96 13.46
N THR A 112 19.65 -22.99 14.38
CA THR A 112 18.89 -21.74 14.20
C THR A 112 19.46 -20.90 13.06
N PHE A 113 20.79 -20.85 12.89
CA PHE A 113 21.44 -20.18 11.77
C PHE A 113 21.05 -20.80 10.42
N LEU A 114 21.14 -22.13 10.29
CA LEU A 114 20.76 -22.85 9.06
C LEU A 114 19.28 -22.69 8.74
N ARG A 115 18.41 -22.74 9.76
CA ARG A 115 16.97 -22.49 9.60
C ARG A 115 16.71 -21.07 9.08
N ARG A 116 17.43 -20.07 9.58
CA ARG A 116 17.34 -18.68 9.11
C ARG A 116 17.84 -18.54 7.68
N ALA A 117 18.95 -19.19 7.33
CA ALA A 117 19.49 -19.22 5.97
C ALA A 117 18.51 -19.82 4.97
N LYS A 118 17.83 -20.92 5.33
CA LYS A 118 16.79 -21.56 4.50
C LYS A 118 15.63 -20.59 4.22
N ARG A 119 15.07 -19.98 5.28
CA ARG A 119 13.99 -18.99 5.16
C ARG A 119 14.38 -17.80 4.29
N PHE A 120 15.62 -17.32 4.41
CA PHE A 120 16.11 -16.22 3.57
C PHE A 120 16.11 -16.60 2.09
N LYS A 121 16.58 -17.80 1.75
CA LYS A 121 16.55 -18.31 0.36
C LYS A 121 15.11 -18.43 -0.16
N GLU A 122 14.22 -19.04 0.60
CA GLU A 122 12.80 -19.18 0.24
C GLU A 122 12.15 -17.81 0.00
N SER A 123 12.33 -16.86 0.92
CA SER A 123 11.82 -15.49 0.80
C SER A 123 12.35 -14.77 -0.45
N ARG A 124 13.62 -14.98 -0.81
CA ARG A 124 14.21 -14.43 -2.04
C ARG A 124 13.57 -15.02 -3.29
N VAL A 125 13.34 -16.33 -3.32
CA VAL A 125 12.69 -17.00 -4.46
C VAL A 125 11.25 -16.51 -4.61
N THR A 126 10.48 -16.42 -3.52
CA THR A 126 9.11 -15.93 -3.58
C THR A 126 9.03 -14.47 -3.99
N SER A 127 9.90 -13.61 -3.45
CA SER A 127 9.97 -12.19 -3.82
C SER A 127 10.33 -11.99 -5.29
N THR A 128 11.34 -12.72 -5.79
CA THR A 128 11.72 -12.65 -7.22
C THR A 128 10.63 -13.18 -8.14
N GLN A 129 9.94 -14.27 -7.77
CA GLN A 129 8.78 -14.76 -8.51
C GLN A 129 7.64 -13.75 -8.53
N LYS A 130 7.33 -13.13 -7.38
CA LYS A 130 6.31 -12.08 -7.28
C LYS A 130 6.64 -10.88 -8.15
N ALA A 131 7.90 -10.43 -8.13
CA ALA A 131 8.36 -9.34 -8.98
C ALA A 131 8.27 -9.69 -10.48
N LYS A 132 8.63 -10.93 -10.87
CA LYS A 132 8.46 -11.41 -12.25
C LYS A 132 6.99 -11.42 -12.68
N ARG A 133 6.09 -11.91 -11.82
CA ARG A 133 4.64 -11.92 -12.09
C ARG A 133 4.08 -10.52 -12.22
N ALA A 134 4.50 -9.59 -11.36
CA ALA A 134 4.09 -8.19 -11.44
C ALA A 134 4.51 -7.54 -12.77
N ARG A 135 5.78 -7.72 -13.18
CA ARG A 135 6.27 -7.20 -14.47
C ARG A 135 5.56 -7.82 -15.67
N LYS A 136 5.20 -9.10 -15.59
CA LYS A 136 4.43 -9.76 -16.66
C LYS A 136 3.02 -9.16 -16.73
N ALA A 137 2.35 -8.99 -15.59
CA ALA A 137 1.03 -8.35 -15.54
C ALA A 137 1.05 -6.91 -16.07
N GLU A 138 2.11 -6.14 -15.77
CA GLU A 138 2.31 -4.79 -16.31
C GLU A 138 2.47 -4.82 -17.83
N LYS A 139 3.30 -5.73 -18.37
CA LYS A 139 3.47 -5.92 -19.81
C LYS A 139 2.18 -6.37 -20.50
N ASP A 140 1.41 -7.26 -19.87
CA ASP A 140 0.13 -7.75 -20.38
C ASP A 140 -0.92 -6.62 -20.34
N ALA A 141 -0.87 -5.74 -19.33
CA ALA A 141 -1.71 -4.54 -19.25
C ALA A 141 -1.37 -3.50 -20.32
N ASP A 142 -0.09 -3.28 -20.63
CA ASP A 142 0.34 -2.40 -21.73
C ASP A 142 -0.09 -2.93 -23.10
N THR A 143 -0.24 -4.27 -23.23
CA THR A 143 -0.77 -4.91 -24.44
C THR A 143 -2.29 -4.72 -24.54
N TYR A 144 -2.98 -4.57 -23.41
CA TYR A 144 -4.41 -4.32 -23.35
C TYR A 144 -4.70 -2.81 -23.43
N LYS A 145 -4.61 -2.24 -24.63
CA LYS A 145 -5.12 -0.88 -24.85
C LYS A 145 -6.63 -0.90 -24.61
N PRO A 146 -7.17 -0.10 -23.67
CA PRO A 146 -8.61 -0.02 -23.48
C PRO A 146 -9.24 0.41 -24.80
N ILE A 147 -10.21 -0.37 -25.30
CA ILE A 147 -11.02 0.02 -26.44
C ILE A 147 -11.66 1.37 -26.08
N PRO A 148 -11.53 2.43 -26.91
CA PRO A 148 -12.15 3.71 -26.62
C PRO A 148 -13.64 3.53 -26.34
N SER A 149 -14.16 4.18 -25.30
CA SER A 149 -15.57 4.04 -24.86
C SER A 149 -16.58 4.27 -25.98
N ALA A 150 -16.22 5.11 -26.97
CA ALA A 150 -17.02 5.34 -28.17
C ALA A 150 -17.20 4.07 -29.03
N VAL A 151 -16.14 3.28 -29.23
CA VAL A 151 -16.20 2.04 -30.00
C VAL A 151 -17.01 0.99 -29.25
N GLN A 152 -16.82 0.90 -27.93
CA GLN A 152 -17.62 0.00 -27.09
C GLN A 152 -19.12 0.33 -27.11
N ALA A 153 -19.49 1.62 -27.15
CA ALA A 153 -20.88 2.06 -27.26
C ALA A 153 -21.49 1.70 -28.63
N ILE A 154 -20.70 1.79 -29.70
CA ILE A 154 -21.12 1.37 -31.05
C ILE A 154 -21.37 -0.13 -31.07
N ASP A 155 -20.45 -0.93 -30.52
CA ASP A 155 -20.58 -2.39 -30.46
C ASP A 155 -21.80 -2.82 -29.64
N ILE A 156 -22.04 -2.17 -28.48
CA ILE A 156 -23.24 -2.43 -27.66
C ILE A 156 -24.51 -2.06 -28.44
N ARG A 157 -24.53 -0.93 -29.15
CA ARG A 157 -25.68 -0.52 -29.97
C ARG A 157 -25.94 -1.50 -31.11
N ALA A 158 -24.89 -1.95 -31.78
CA ALA A 158 -24.99 -2.93 -32.87
C ALA A 158 -25.48 -4.29 -32.35
N ALA A 159 -24.94 -4.76 -31.22
CA ALA A 159 -25.37 -6.01 -30.58
C ALA A 159 -26.84 -5.95 -30.13
N ASN A 160 -27.27 -4.83 -29.52
CA ASN A 160 -28.65 -4.64 -29.12
C ASN A 160 -29.61 -4.58 -30.33
N ALA A 161 -29.21 -3.91 -31.41
CA ALA A 161 -29.99 -3.88 -32.65
C ALA A 161 -30.12 -5.29 -33.28
N ALA A 162 -29.05 -6.07 -33.27
CA ALA A 162 -29.06 -7.45 -33.73
C ALA A 162 -29.89 -8.38 -32.83
N ALA A 163 -29.89 -8.16 -31.51
CA ALA A 163 -30.73 -8.92 -30.59
C ALA A 163 -32.23 -8.60 -30.79
N LEU A 164 -32.56 -7.32 -30.99
CA LEU A 164 -33.94 -6.89 -31.25
C LEU A 164 -34.47 -7.39 -32.60
N SER A 165 -33.60 -7.57 -33.61
CA SER A 165 -34.01 -8.10 -34.91
C SER A 165 -34.33 -9.60 -34.88
N GLN A 166 -33.84 -10.33 -33.87
CA GLN A 166 -34.15 -11.74 -33.65
C GLN A 166 -35.48 -11.95 -32.91
N LEU A 167 -36.06 -10.89 -32.32
CA LEU A 167 -37.36 -11.02 -31.67
C LEU A 167 -38.48 -11.20 -32.71
N PRO A 168 -39.42 -12.14 -32.49
CA PRO A 168 -40.56 -12.28 -33.38
C PRO A 168 -41.34 -10.97 -33.43
N ARG A 169 -41.53 -10.44 -34.63
CA ARG A 169 -42.30 -9.20 -34.83
C ARG A 169 -43.69 -9.40 -34.25
N ARG A 170 -44.06 -8.52 -33.31
CA ARG A 170 -45.37 -8.55 -32.66
C ARG A 170 -46.44 -8.46 -33.77
N PRO A 171 -47.41 -9.37 -33.81
CA PRO A 171 -48.48 -9.30 -34.79
C PRO A 171 -49.18 -7.95 -34.63
N SER A 172 -49.25 -7.16 -35.70
CA SER A 172 -50.05 -5.94 -35.71
C SER A 172 -51.49 -6.35 -35.44
N PHE A 173 -52.08 -5.78 -34.40
CA PHE A 173 -53.50 -5.94 -34.13
C PHE A 173 -54.25 -5.18 -35.23
N VAL A 174 -54.59 -5.89 -36.31
CA VAL A 174 -55.47 -5.37 -37.36
C VAL A 174 -56.87 -5.33 -36.75
N GLN A 175 -57.26 -4.16 -36.27
CA GLN A 175 -58.61 -3.90 -35.82
C GLN A 175 -59.52 -3.94 -37.06
N LYS A 176 -60.16 -5.10 -37.28
CA LYS A 176 -61.27 -5.24 -38.23
C LYS A 176 -62.38 -4.30 -37.77
N SER A 177 -62.52 -3.14 -38.41
CA SER A 177 -63.77 -2.39 -38.35
C SER A 177 -64.76 -3.13 -39.22
N ASP A 178 -65.73 -3.78 -38.57
CA ASP A 178 -66.78 -4.51 -39.23
C ASP A 178 -67.57 -3.62 -40.19
N GLN A 179 -67.86 -4.25 -41.30
CA GLN A 179 -68.59 -3.81 -42.46
C GLN A 179 -70.09 -3.95 -42.14
N GLU A 180 -70.82 -2.85 -42.01
CA GLU A 180 -72.28 -2.87 -42.20
C GLU A 180 -72.67 -2.02 -43.40
N PRO A 181 -73.41 -2.61 -44.37
CA PRO A 181 -74.08 -1.88 -45.43
C PRO A 181 -75.54 -1.63 -45.03
N SER A 182 -75.91 -0.38 -44.79
CA SER A 182 -77.33 0.00 -44.77
C SER A 182 -77.58 1.23 -45.65
N LEU A 183 -78.04 0.91 -46.86
CA LEU A 183 -78.91 1.72 -47.72
C LEU A 183 -80.00 2.43 -46.91
N SER A 184 -80.23 3.72 -47.19
CA SER A 184 -81.56 4.37 -47.29
C SER A 184 -81.45 5.86 -46.92
N GLY A 185 -81.62 6.73 -47.92
CA GLY A 185 -81.64 8.18 -47.71
C GLY A 185 -81.55 8.97 -49.00
N LYS A 186 -82.42 8.66 -49.97
CA LYS A 186 -82.63 9.45 -51.19
C LYS A 186 -83.71 10.51 -50.92
N GLN A 187 -83.54 11.66 -51.58
CA GLN A 187 -84.45 12.81 -51.78
C GLN A 187 -84.27 13.96 -50.76
N GLY A 188 -83.95 15.19 -51.16
CA GLY A 188 -83.86 15.75 -52.52
C GLY A 188 -83.13 17.11 -52.57
N PRO A 189 -82.87 17.63 -53.77
CA PRO A 189 -82.22 18.91 -53.98
C PRO A 189 -83.25 20.03 -54.18
N SER A 190 -83.01 21.19 -53.57
CA SER A 190 -83.63 22.47 -53.92
C SER A 190 -82.56 23.54 -53.68
N ALA A 191 -81.92 24.04 -54.75
CA ALA A 191 -82.15 25.40 -55.26
C ALA A 191 -82.06 26.43 -54.12
N GLY A 192 -81.00 27.22 -53.98
CA GLY A 192 -80.36 28.04 -55.00
C GLY A 192 -80.50 29.48 -54.54
N MET A 193 -79.40 30.18 -54.29
CA MET A 193 -79.35 31.64 -54.28
C MET A 193 -77.89 32.07 -54.41
N LYS A 194 -77.54 32.43 -55.63
CA LYS A 194 -76.47 33.37 -55.93
C LYS A 194 -77.14 34.74 -55.90
N ASP A 195 -76.69 35.62 -55.02
CA ASP A 195 -76.86 37.05 -55.26
C ASP A 195 -75.48 37.69 -55.32
N GLN A 196 -75.29 38.36 -56.45
CA GLN A 196 -74.21 39.29 -56.75
C GLN A 196 -74.53 40.62 -56.06
N GLN A 197 -73.55 41.20 -55.37
CA GLN A 197 -72.99 42.54 -55.65
C GLN A 197 -71.85 42.84 -54.67
#